data_AF-A0A9E7BQK8-F1
#
_entry.id   AF-A0A9E7BQK8-F1
#
_cell.length_a   1.000
_cell.length_b   1.000
_cell.length_c   1.000
_cell.angle_alpha   90.00
_cell.angle_beta   90.00
_cell.angle_gamma   90.00
#
_symmetry.space_group_name_H-M   'P 1'
#
loop_
_entity.id
_entity.type
_entity.pdbx_description
1 polymer ?
#
loop_
_entity_poly.entity_id
_entity_poly.type
_entity_poly.pdbx_seq_one_letter_code
_entity_poly.pdbx_strand_id
1 'polypeptide(L)'
;MVTEKELRRLGERCQGVARLLAEVHAEAASYGELDELTRRRELKQFALLQGALWVAASQLVEELFEEQGRAVAAVAAGRAWGWEQEPVCGGLPRRFAAHYTPHFVRQLVVAAGAVTARLTGEWAHPVSVLEEIALWLLIGQVQVVVDDNGIRLDPGWRDELGGLLFEDDDVQVLFDDPDDVGNQVLFQAAGEHYLPENWTMPFSGAANQAPYLAGNA
;
A
#
# COMPACT_ATOMS: atom_id res chain seq x y z
N MET A 1 9.63 15.82 12.47
CA MET A 1 10.71 14.90 12.07
C MET A 1 10.75 13.76 13.07
N VAL A 2 10.35 12.58 12.62
CA VAL A 2 10.35 11.32 13.39
C VAL A 2 11.77 10.76 13.39
N THR A 3 12.29 10.36 14.54
CA THR A 3 13.66 9.83 14.66
C THR A 3 13.71 8.32 14.41
N GLU A 4 14.88 7.75 14.05
CA GLU A 4 15.05 6.28 13.96
C GLU A 4 14.62 5.56 15.25
N LYS A 5 14.91 6.16 16.42
CA LYS A 5 14.51 5.58 17.72
C LYS A 5 12.99 5.55 17.86
N GLU A 6 12.32 6.59 17.40
CA GLU A 6 10.87 6.69 17.44
C GLU A 6 10.21 5.74 16.45
N LEU A 7 10.74 5.63 15.22
CA LEU A 7 10.24 4.65 14.25
C LEU A 7 10.30 3.22 14.79
N ARG A 8 11.43 2.80 15.36
CA ARG A 8 11.54 1.44 15.92
C ARG A 8 10.50 1.18 17.01
N ARG A 9 10.21 2.18 17.84
CA ARG A 9 9.15 2.08 18.86
C ARG A 9 7.76 2.00 18.22
N LEU A 10 7.50 2.81 17.19
CA LEU A 10 6.23 2.79 16.48
C LEU A 10 6.01 1.49 15.73
N GLY A 11 7.08 0.85 15.26
CA GLY A 11 7.05 -0.45 14.60
C GLY A 11 6.39 -1.53 15.43
N GLU A 12 6.47 -1.48 16.77
CA GLU A 12 5.77 -2.41 17.68
C GLU A 12 4.25 -2.52 17.44
N ARG A 13 3.66 -1.53 16.75
CA ARG A 13 2.24 -1.50 16.36
C ARG A 13 1.94 -2.34 15.13
N CYS A 14 2.90 -2.61 14.26
CA CYS A 14 2.73 -3.39 13.03
C CYS A 14 3.05 -4.88 13.28
N GLN A 15 2.30 -5.53 14.17
CA GLN A 15 2.58 -6.91 14.58
C GLN A 15 2.26 -7.94 13.48
N GLY A 16 1.32 -7.63 12.59
CA GLY A 16 0.90 -8.54 11.53
C GLY A 16 2.03 -8.86 10.57
N VAL A 17 2.80 -7.86 10.18
CA VAL A 17 3.95 -8.01 9.28
C VAL A 17 5.26 -8.31 9.99
N ALA A 18 5.32 -8.14 11.32
CA ALA A 18 6.51 -8.44 12.11
C ALA A 18 6.97 -9.89 11.93
N ARG A 19 6.00 -10.81 11.83
CA ARG A 19 6.27 -12.23 11.61
C ARG A 19 6.85 -12.49 10.21
N LEU A 20 6.26 -11.92 9.17
CA LEU A 20 6.77 -12.07 7.80
C LEU A 20 8.22 -11.59 7.67
N LEU A 21 8.50 -10.39 8.19
CA LEU A 21 9.86 -9.83 8.17
C LEU A 21 10.85 -10.69 8.98
N ALA A 22 10.39 -11.30 10.08
CA ALA A 22 11.22 -12.22 10.88
C ALA A 22 11.46 -13.57 10.17
N GLU A 23 10.49 -14.08 9.42
CA GLU A 23 10.62 -15.31 8.63
C GLU A 23 11.65 -15.15 7.52
N VAL A 24 11.64 -14.02 6.80
CA VAL A 24 12.67 -13.66 5.80
C VAL A 24 14.08 -13.65 6.42
N HIS A 25 14.22 -13.04 7.59
CA HIS A 25 15.49 -13.03 8.31
C HIS A 25 15.93 -14.45 8.71
N ALA A 26 15.01 -15.29 9.17
CA ALA A 26 15.30 -16.66 9.55
C ALA A 26 15.73 -17.51 8.35
N GLU A 27 15.12 -17.29 7.19
CA GLU A 27 15.48 -17.95 5.95
C GLU A 27 16.89 -17.53 5.49
N ALA A 28 17.18 -16.22 5.48
CA ALA A 28 18.50 -15.70 5.14
C ALA A 28 19.62 -16.27 6.05
N ALA A 29 19.35 -16.40 7.35
CA ALA A 29 20.27 -17.00 8.31
C ALA A 29 20.46 -18.52 8.13
N SER A 30 19.58 -19.19 7.39
CA SER A 30 19.68 -20.64 7.14
C SER A 30 20.66 -21.00 6.03
N TYR A 31 20.96 -20.07 5.11
CA TYR A 31 21.88 -20.26 3.98
C TYR A 31 23.37 -20.11 4.36
N GLY A 32 23.68 -19.79 5.62
CA GLY A 32 25.04 -19.73 6.18
C GLY A 32 25.08 -18.94 7.49
N GLU A 33 26.18 -19.03 8.26
CA GLU A 33 26.40 -18.15 9.42
C GLU A 33 26.53 -16.70 8.94
N LEU A 34 25.44 -15.93 9.02
CA LEU A 34 25.54 -14.47 9.00
C LEU A 34 26.37 -14.04 10.21
N ASP A 35 27.41 -13.24 9.97
CA ASP A 35 28.15 -12.65 11.08
C ASP A 35 27.23 -11.74 11.92
N GLU A 36 27.57 -11.56 13.19
CA GLU A 36 26.76 -10.80 14.16
C GLU A 36 26.52 -9.34 13.74
N LEU A 37 27.42 -8.72 12.97
CA LEU A 37 27.25 -7.34 12.51
C LEU A 37 26.21 -7.26 11.39
N THR A 38 26.28 -8.19 10.44
CA THR A 38 25.30 -8.33 9.34
C THR A 38 23.91 -8.59 9.91
N ARG A 39 23.80 -9.52 10.87
CA ARG A 39 22.56 -9.81 11.58
C ARG A 39 21.97 -8.56 12.26
N ARG A 40 22.79 -7.79 12.97
CA ARG A 40 22.33 -6.56 13.64
C ARG A 40 21.87 -5.49 12.66
N ARG A 41 22.50 -5.40 11.49
CA ARG A 41 22.10 -4.45 10.44
C ARG A 41 20.73 -4.80 9.89
N GLU A 42 20.50 -6.05 9.52
CA GLU A 42 19.20 -6.51 9.00
C GLU A 42 18.08 -6.28 10.00
N LEU A 43 18.27 -6.68 11.27
CA LEU A 43 17.28 -6.44 12.33
C LEU A 43 17.00 -4.94 12.52
N LYS A 44 18.01 -4.08 12.38
CA LYS A 44 17.81 -2.62 12.39
C LYS A 44 16.97 -2.18 11.19
N GLN A 45 17.25 -2.68 9.99
CA GLN A 45 16.50 -2.32 8.77
C GLN A 45 15.03 -2.74 8.86
N PHE A 46 14.76 -3.97 9.30
CA PHE A 46 13.38 -4.44 9.50
C PHE A 46 12.63 -3.59 10.53
N ALA A 47 13.27 -3.25 11.65
CA ALA A 47 12.63 -2.41 12.66
C ALA A 47 12.37 -0.97 12.16
N LEU A 48 13.23 -0.44 11.29
CA LEU A 48 12.99 0.85 10.64
C LEU A 48 11.85 0.77 9.63
N LEU A 49 11.84 -0.27 8.80
CA LEU A 49 10.81 -0.50 7.78
C LEU A 49 9.43 -0.68 8.41
N GLN A 50 9.33 -1.49 9.46
CA GLN A 50 8.12 -1.71 10.23
C GLN A 50 7.60 -0.40 10.87
N GLY A 51 8.51 0.42 11.40
CA GLY A 51 8.16 1.74 11.91
C GLY A 51 7.67 2.69 10.82
N ALA A 52 8.35 2.72 9.68
CA ALA A 52 7.99 3.57 8.55
C ALA A 52 6.63 3.16 7.97
N LEU A 53 6.35 1.86 7.87
CA LEU A 53 5.05 1.31 7.49
C LEU A 53 3.92 1.81 8.40
N TRP A 54 4.10 1.79 9.72
CA TRP A 54 3.10 2.30 10.65
C TRP A 54 2.81 3.79 10.42
N VAL A 55 3.86 4.60 10.31
CA VAL A 55 3.73 6.05 10.11
C VAL A 55 3.03 6.34 8.78
N ALA A 56 3.49 5.69 7.72
CA ALA A 56 2.93 5.81 6.39
C ALA A 56 1.46 5.38 6.34
N ALA A 57 1.09 4.28 7.00
CA ALA A 57 -0.30 3.80 7.05
C ALA A 57 -1.22 4.78 7.79
N SER A 58 -0.73 5.34 8.90
CA SER A 58 -1.48 6.35 9.65
C SER A 58 -1.69 7.61 8.81
N GLN A 59 -0.65 8.11 8.15
CA GLN A 59 -0.72 9.29 7.29
C GLN A 59 -1.60 9.07 6.07
N LEU A 60 -1.45 7.92 5.39
CA LEU A 60 -2.25 7.56 4.22
C LEU A 60 -3.75 7.60 4.53
N VAL A 61 -4.16 7.01 5.65
CA VAL A 61 -5.58 7.01 6.05
C VAL A 61 -6.06 8.43 6.36
N GLU A 62 -5.28 9.23 7.10
CA GLU A 62 -5.61 10.62 7.40
C GLU A 62 -5.75 11.46 6.13
N GLU A 63 -4.76 11.39 5.24
CA GLU A 63 -4.73 12.11 3.96
C GLU A 63 -5.93 11.73 3.08
N LEU A 64 -6.23 10.44 2.95
CA LEU A 64 -7.39 9.97 2.18
C LEU A 64 -8.73 10.47 2.76
N PHE A 65 -8.87 10.56 4.09
CA PHE A 65 -10.06 11.15 4.71
C PHE A 65 -10.22 12.62 4.35
N GLU A 66 -9.12 13.39 4.37
CA GLU A 66 -9.16 14.80 3.98
C GLU A 66 -9.44 15.00 2.49
N GLU A 67 -8.77 14.22 1.64
CA GLU A 67 -8.99 14.20 0.19
C GLU A 67 -10.44 13.89 -0.14
N GLN A 68 -11.04 12.93 0.56
CA GLN A 68 -12.46 12.62 0.40
C GLN A 68 -13.36 13.81 0.75
N GLY A 69 -13.05 14.52 1.84
CA GLY A 69 -13.76 15.74 2.21
C GLY A 69 -13.67 16.81 1.11
N ARG A 70 -12.47 17.01 0.54
CA ARG A 70 -12.24 17.95 -0.57
C ARG A 70 -12.97 17.54 -1.85
N ALA A 71 -13.00 16.24 -2.17
CA ALA A 71 -13.72 15.68 -3.31
C ALA A 71 -15.23 15.92 -3.20
N VAL A 72 -15.82 15.61 -2.04
CA VAL A 72 -17.25 15.86 -1.77
C VAL A 72 -17.58 17.35 -1.84
N ALA A 73 -16.76 18.21 -1.24
CA ALA A 73 -16.97 19.66 -1.27
C ALA A 73 -16.89 20.24 -2.69
N ALA A 74 -15.98 19.72 -3.53
CA ALA A 74 -15.87 20.12 -4.93
C ALA A 74 -17.14 19.79 -5.71
N VAL A 75 -17.64 18.55 -5.61
CA VAL A 75 -18.87 18.15 -6.29
C VAL A 75 -20.08 18.95 -5.79
N ALA A 76 -20.19 19.18 -4.48
CA ALA A 76 -21.26 20.00 -3.90
C ALA A 76 -21.26 21.45 -4.40
N ALA A 77 -20.08 21.99 -4.72
CA ALA A 77 -19.91 23.31 -5.32
C ALA A 77 -20.02 23.33 -6.85
N GLY A 78 -20.36 22.19 -7.50
CA GLY A 78 -20.51 22.09 -8.95
C GLY A 78 -19.20 22.21 -9.73
N ARG A 79 -18.06 21.90 -9.10
CA ARG A 79 -16.73 21.97 -9.71
C ARG A 79 -16.09 20.58 -9.82
N ALA A 80 -15.21 20.40 -10.80
CA ALA A 80 -14.39 19.20 -10.88
C ALA A 80 -13.43 19.12 -9.67
N TRP A 81 -13.25 17.93 -9.13
CA TRP A 81 -12.23 17.65 -8.13
C TRP A 81 -10.88 17.42 -8.84
N GLY A 82 -9.86 18.21 -8.49
CA GLY A 82 -8.51 18.14 -9.07
C GLY A 82 -7.67 17.06 -8.40
N TRP A 83 -8.09 15.81 -8.53
CA TRP A 83 -7.48 14.64 -7.88
C TRP A 83 -5.97 14.51 -8.17
N GLU A 84 -5.46 14.99 -9.31
CA GLU A 84 -4.04 14.91 -9.66
C GLU A 84 -3.14 15.74 -8.74
N GLN A 85 -3.71 16.71 -8.03
CA GLN A 85 -2.98 17.61 -7.12
C GLN A 85 -3.06 17.12 -5.66
N GLU A 86 -3.80 16.05 -5.41
CA GLU A 86 -3.97 15.50 -4.07
C GLU A 86 -2.77 14.62 -3.71
N PRO A 87 -2.27 14.67 -2.45
CA PRO A 87 -1.09 13.92 -2.03
C PRO A 87 -1.10 12.42 -2.34
N VAL A 88 -2.22 11.75 -2.08
CA VAL A 88 -2.39 10.31 -2.26
C VAL A 88 -2.99 10.01 -3.62
N CYS A 89 -4.16 10.59 -3.93
CA CYS A 89 -4.84 10.29 -5.19
C CYS A 89 -4.05 10.74 -6.42
N GLY A 90 -3.15 11.73 -6.30
CA GLY A 90 -2.25 12.13 -7.38
C GLY A 90 -1.26 11.05 -7.80
N GLY A 91 -1.03 10.03 -6.95
CA GLY A 91 -0.24 8.84 -7.25
C GLY A 91 -0.98 7.76 -8.04
N LEU A 92 -2.29 7.92 -8.28
CA LEU A 92 -3.10 6.92 -9.01
C LEU A 92 -2.83 6.95 -10.52
N PRO A 93 -3.02 5.82 -11.23
CA PRO A 93 -2.77 5.75 -12.66
C PRO A 93 -3.70 6.66 -13.46
N ARG A 94 -3.13 7.54 -14.30
CA ARG A 94 -3.92 8.53 -15.07
C ARG A 94 -4.91 7.91 -16.05
N ARG A 95 -4.64 6.71 -16.55
CA ARG A 95 -5.50 6.03 -17.53
C ARG A 95 -6.90 5.70 -17.00
N PHE A 96 -7.08 5.66 -15.68
CA PHE A 96 -8.38 5.41 -15.03
C PHE A 96 -9.00 6.66 -14.39
N ALA A 97 -8.53 7.87 -14.75
CA ALA A 97 -8.97 9.14 -14.17
C ALA A 97 -10.51 9.32 -14.13
N ALA A 98 -11.21 8.79 -15.13
CA ALA A 98 -12.67 8.86 -15.22
C ALA A 98 -13.40 8.16 -14.04
N HIS A 99 -12.73 7.25 -13.34
CA HIS A 99 -13.28 6.48 -12.22
C HIS A 99 -13.02 7.12 -10.86
N TYR A 100 -12.15 8.14 -10.77
CA TYR A 100 -11.76 8.79 -9.52
C TYR A 100 -12.82 9.80 -9.07
N THR A 101 -13.88 9.25 -8.50
CA THR A 101 -15.02 9.99 -7.94
C THR A 101 -14.91 10.08 -6.42
N PRO A 102 -15.66 10.96 -5.74
CA PRO A 102 -15.75 10.92 -4.28
C PRO A 102 -16.22 9.56 -3.74
N HIS A 103 -17.02 8.81 -4.51
CA HIS A 103 -17.40 7.46 -4.13
C HIS A 103 -16.18 6.52 -4.14
N PHE A 104 -15.36 6.59 -5.18
CA PHE A 104 -14.11 5.82 -5.28
C PHE A 104 -13.15 6.15 -4.11
N VAL A 105 -12.93 7.43 -3.78
CA VAL A 105 -12.04 7.79 -2.66
C VAL A 105 -12.57 7.26 -1.34
N ARG A 106 -13.90 7.26 -1.12
CA ARG A 106 -14.50 6.62 0.05
C ARG A 106 -14.17 5.13 0.12
N GLN A 107 -14.26 4.42 -1.00
CA GLN A 107 -13.90 3.01 -1.05
C GLN A 107 -12.41 2.81 -0.78
N LEU A 108 -11.55 3.68 -1.33
CA LEU A 108 -10.11 3.66 -1.09
C LEU A 108 -9.75 3.90 0.39
N VAL A 109 -10.44 4.83 1.08
CA VAL A 109 -10.32 5.01 2.54
C VAL A 109 -10.62 3.70 3.29
N VAL A 110 -11.68 3.00 2.91
CA VAL A 110 -12.05 1.72 3.54
C VAL A 110 -10.99 0.65 3.26
N ALA A 111 -10.50 0.55 2.03
CA ALA A 111 -9.44 -0.39 1.65
C ALA A 111 -8.14 -0.10 2.42
N ALA A 112 -7.71 1.16 2.49
CA ALA A 112 -6.53 1.57 3.26
C ALA A 112 -6.69 1.26 4.76
N GLY A 113 -7.88 1.46 5.32
CA GLY A 113 -8.19 1.07 6.69
C GLY A 113 -8.11 -0.46 6.90
N ALA A 114 -8.61 -1.25 5.96
CA ALA A 114 -8.54 -2.72 6.01
C ALA A 114 -7.08 -3.22 5.96
N VAL A 115 -6.27 -2.71 5.03
CA VAL A 115 -4.83 -3.00 4.95
C VAL A 115 -4.12 -2.59 6.24
N THR A 116 -4.40 -1.40 6.76
CA THR A 116 -3.81 -0.91 8.03
C THR A 116 -4.19 -1.79 9.23
N ALA A 117 -5.44 -2.28 9.28
CA ALA A 117 -5.87 -3.19 10.32
C ALA A 117 -5.10 -4.53 10.27
N ARG A 118 -4.81 -5.06 9.07
CA ARG A 118 -4.00 -6.28 8.91
C ARG A 118 -2.53 -6.06 9.22
N LEU A 119 -1.97 -4.87 8.93
CA LEU A 119 -0.61 -4.52 9.36
C LEU A 119 -0.46 -4.54 10.88
N THR A 120 -1.49 -4.08 11.60
CA THR A 120 -1.45 -3.99 13.07
C THR A 120 -1.92 -5.24 13.80
N GLY A 121 -2.80 -6.04 13.18
CA GLY A 121 -3.35 -7.27 13.70
C GLY A 121 -2.64 -8.52 13.18
N GLU A 122 -3.41 -9.44 12.61
CA GLU A 122 -2.88 -10.61 11.88
C GLU A 122 -2.79 -10.27 10.39
N TRP A 123 -1.62 -10.50 9.80
CA TRP A 123 -1.44 -10.23 8.38
C TRP A 123 -2.19 -11.24 7.52
N ALA A 124 -2.87 -10.72 6.52
CA ALA A 124 -3.38 -11.46 5.39
C ALA A 124 -3.23 -10.59 4.13
N HIS A 125 -2.95 -11.23 3.00
CA HIS A 125 -2.79 -10.53 1.72
C HIS A 125 -4.05 -9.73 1.34
N PRO A 126 -3.92 -8.69 0.50
CA PRO A 126 -5.05 -8.00 -0.08
C PRO A 126 -6.06 -8.97 -0.69
N VAL A 127 -7.36 -8.75 -0.47
CA VAL A 127 -8.41 -9.64 -0.99
C VAL A 127 -9.07 -9.12 -2.25
N SER A 128 -8.72 -7.92 -2.71
CA SER A 128 -9.26 -7.26 -3.90
C SER A 128 -8.23 -6.28 -4.47
N VAL A 129 -8.35 -5.93 -5.76
CA VAL A 129 -7.44 -4.98 -6.42
C VAL A 129 -7.44 -3.61 -5.74
N LEU A 130 -8.56 -3.17 -5.16
CA LEU A 130 -8.60 -1.90 -4.43
C LEU A 130 -7.74 -1.93 -3.16
N GLU A 131 -7.69 -3.07 -2.47
CA GLU A 131 -6.78 -3.25 -1.34
C GLU A 131 -5.32 -3.34 -1.79
N GLU A 132 -5.04 -3.93 -2.96
CA GLU A 132 -3.71 -3.92 -3.55
C GLU A 132 -3.27 -2.52 -3.95
N ILE A 133 -4.15 -1.72 -4.55
CA ILE A 133 -3.91 -0.30 -4.86
C ILE A 133 -3.61 0.46 -3.57
N ALA A 134 -4.40 0.24 -2.50
CA ALA A 134 -4.16 0.89 -1.22
C ALA A 134 -2.79 0.49 -0.62
N LEU A 135 -2.40 -0.78 -0.74
CA LEU A 135 -1.09 -1.26 -0.32
C LEU A 135 0.05 -0.69 -1.18
N TRP A 136 -0.14 -0.56 -2.49
CA TRP A 136 0.83 0.06 -3.41
C TRP A 136 1.08 1.53 -3.05
N LEU A 137 0.01 2.29 -2.82
CA LEU A 137 0.07 3.68 -2.37
C LEU A 137 0.73 3.78 -1.00
N LEU A 138 0.45 2.85 -0.09
CA LEU A 138 1.12 2.77 1.21
C LEU A 138 2.64 2.60 1.07
N ILE A 139 3.09 1.67 0.23
CA ILE A 139 4.54 1.46 -0.01
C ILE A 139 5.15 2.72 -0.66
N GLY A 140 4.40 3.43 -1.51
CA GLY A 140 4.71 4.79 -1.96
C GLY A 140 4.92 5.77 -0.79
N GLN A 141 3.97 5.82 0.15
CA GLN A 141 4.01 6.70 1.31
C GLN A 141 5.17 6.36 2.26
N VAL A 142 5.59 5.09 2.35
CA VAL A 142 6.80 4.72 3.11
C VAL A 142 8.04 5.42 2.54
N GLN A 143 8.18 5.52 1.22
CA GLN A 143 9.28 6.24 0.59
C GLN A 143 9.26 7.73 1.00
N VAL A 144 8.09 8.37 0.98
CA VAL A 144 7.91 9.77 1.42
C VAL A 144 8.35 9.93 2.88
N VAL A 145 7.89 9.06 3.78
CA VAL A 145 8.27 9.07 5.20
C VAL A 145 9.78 8.92 5.39
N VAL A 146 10.40 8.02 4.63
CA VAL A 146 11.85 7.75 4.72
C VAL A 146 12.64 8.97 4.26
N ASP A 147 12.27 9.56 3.13
CA ASP A 147 12.92 10.72 2.55
C ASP A 147 12.79 11.97 3.44
N ASP A 148 11.58 12.29 3.88
CA ASP A 148 11.28 13.47 4.70
C ASP A 148 11.98 13.46 6.06
N ASN A 149 12.32 12.28 6.56
CA ASN A 149 12.97 12.10 7.85
C ASN A 149 14.45 11.70 7.74
N GLY A 150 15.00 11.63 6.51
CA GLY A 150 16.40 11.31 6.27
C GLY A 150 16.82 9.91 6.72
N ILE A 151 15.86 8.97 6.74
CA ILE A 151 16.12 7.57 7.10
C ILE A 151 16.78 6.87 5.92
N ARG A 152 17.66 5.91 6.21
CA ARG A 152 18.34 5.12 5.17
C ARG A 152 17.94 3.65 5.27
N LEU A 153 17.10 3.24 4.34
CA LEU A 153 16.79 1.82 4.10
C LEU A 153 17.80 1.22 3.13
N ASP A 154 17.90 -0.10 3.11
CA ASP A 154 18.78 -0.80 2.18
C ASP A 154 18.26 -0.67 0.72
N PRO A 155 19.13 -0.65 -0.28
CA PRO A 155 18.70 -0.63 -1.68
C PRO A 155 17.83 -1.85 -1.98
N GLY A 156 16.73 -1.67 -2.71
CA GLY A 156 15.80 -2.78 -3.03
C GLY A 156 14.75 -3.06 -1.96
N TRP A 157 14.73 -2.33 -0.84
CA TRP A 157 13.73 -2.53 0.23
C TRP A 157 12.29 -2.52 -0.27
N ARG A 158 12.01 -1.74 -1.32
CA ARG A 158 10.67 -1.60 -1.90
C ARG A 158 10.23 -2.89 -2.57
N ASP A 159 11.12 -3.47 -3.38
CA ASP A 159 10.85 -4.71 -4.13
C ASP A 159 10.77 -5.89 -3.16
N GLU A 160 11.69 -5.95 -2.19
CA GLU A 160 11.64 -6.96 -1.12
C GLU A 160 10.35 -6.86 -0.30
N LEU A 161 9.91 -5.65 0.05
CA LEU A 161 8.66 -5.46 0.78
C LEU A 161 7.45 -5.81 -0.10
N GLY A 162 7.47 -5.44 -1.38
CA GLY A 162 6.43 -5.78 -2.35
C GLY A 162 6.21 -7.29 -2.42
N GLY A 163 7.29 -8.04 -2.68
CA GLY A 163 7.24 -9.50 -2.77
C GLY A 163 6.85 -10.23 -1.48
N LEU A 164 6.81 -9.53 -0.34
CA LEU A 164 6.30 -10.08 0.93
C LEU A 164 4.83 -9.76 1.19
N LEU A 165 4.38 -8.58 0.75
CA LEU A 165 3.04 -8.09 1.09
C LEU A 165 2.01 -8.41 -0.01
N PHE A 166 2.41 -8.43 -1.27
CA PHE A 166 1.56 -8.90 -2.35
C PHE A 166 1.59 -10.43 -2.44
N GLU A 167 0.44 -11.03 -2.76
CA GLU A 167 0.37 -12.46 -3.08
C GLU A 167 0.93 -12.69 -4.49
N ASP A 168 0.54 -11.83 -5.43
CA ASP A 168 1.05 -11.74 -6.81
C ASP A 168 1.27 -10.25 -7.16
N ASP A 169 2.35 -9.92 -7.88
CA ASP A 169 2.75 -8.53 -8.23
C ASP A 169 1.94 -7.91 -9.38
N ASP A 170 0.75 -8.44 -9.67
CA ASP A 170 -0.04 -8.08 -10.83
C ASP A 170 -0.59 -6.65 -10.75
N VAL A 171 -0.78 -6.08 -9.55
CA VAL A 171 -1.23 -4.68 -9.39
C VAL A 171 -0.27 -3.67 -10.03
N GLN A 172 1.02 -3.99 -10.13
CA GLN A 172 2.02 -3.11 -10.75
C GLN A 172 1.62 -2.72 -12.18
N VAL A 173 0.98 -3.64 -12.91
CA VAL A 173 0.55 -3.42 -14.28
C VAL A 173 -0.43 -2.25 -14.41
N LEU A 174 -1.14 -1.89 -13.32
CA LEU A 174 -2.01 -0.73 -13.24
C LEU A 174 -1.24 0.59 -13.33
N PHE A 175 -0.04 0.63 -12.76
CA PHE A 175 0.80 1.81 -12.62
C PHE A 175 1.88 1.93 -13.71
N ASP A 176 2.14 0.84 -14.41
CA ASP A 176 3.06 0.80 -15.53
C ASP A 176 2.62 1.70 -16.71
N ASP A 177 3.61 2.14 -17.49
CA ASP A 177 3.41 3.01 -18.65
C ASP A 177 2.48 2.32 -19.67
N PRO A 178 1.28 2.87 -19.93
CA PRO A 178 0.33 2.26 -20.86
C PRO A 178 0.78 2.32 -22.31
N ASP A 179 1.74 3.18 -22.66
CA ASP A 179 2.26 3.30 -24.03
C ASP A 179 3.31 2.21 -24.35
N ASP A 180 3.80 1.49 -23.34
CA ASP A 180 4.67 0.33 -23.53
C ASP A 180 3.84 -0.89 -23.96
N VAL A 181 4.20 -1.46 -25.12
CA VAL A 181 3.55 -2.63 -25.71
C VAL A 181 3.62 -3.84 -24.78
N GLY A 182 4.73 -4.02 -24.04
CA GLY A 182 4.87 -5.10 -23.06
C GLY A 182 3.83 -4.99 -21.94
N ASN A 183 3.63 -3.78 -21.43
CA ASN A 183 2.68 -3.52 -20.34
C ASN A 183 1.23 -3.67 -20.79
N GLN A 184 0.91 -3.34 -22.05
CA GLN A 184 -0.42 -3.61 -22.61
C GLN A 184 -0.73 -5.11 -22.67
N VAL A 185 0.25 -5.94 -23.04
CA VAL A 185 0.09 -7.40 -23.07
C VAL A 185 -0.10 -7.94 -21.65
N LEU A 186 0.70 -7.47 -20.68
CA LEU A 186 0.54 -7.85 -19.28
C LEU A 186 -0.82 -7.42 -18.72
N PHE A 187 -1.29 -6.21 -19.03
CA PHE A 187 -2.59 -5.72 -18.56
C PHE A 187 -3.75 -6.57 -19.12
N GLN A 188 -3.65 -7.00 -20.38
CA GLN A 188 -4.63 -7.92 -20.97
C GLN A 188 -4.60 -9.31 -20.33
N ALA A 189 -3.42 -9.75 -19.87
CA ALA A 189 -3.24 -11.06 -19.23
C ALA A 189 -3.65 -11.08 -17.75
N ALA A 190 -3.58 -9.95 -17.05
CA ALA A 190 -3.91 -9.82 -15.62
C ALA A 190 -5.38 -10.17 -15.31
N GLY A 191 -6.27 -10.11 -16.30
CA GLY A 191 -7.65 -10.60 -16.20
C GLY A 191 -8.66 -9.53 -15.77
N GLU A 192 -9.93 -9.95 -15.67
CA GLU A 192 -11.07 -9.02 -15.51
C GLU A 192 -11.10 -8.28 -14.17
N HIS A 193 -10.45 -8.81 -13.13
CA HIS A 193 -10.37 -8.16 -11.80
C HIS A 193 -9.69 -6.78 -11.85
N TYR A 194 -8.78 -6.57 -12.81
CA TYR A 194 -8.02 -5.33 -12.96
C TYR A 194 -8.76 -4.24 -13.73
N LEU A 195 -9.99 -4.50 -14.17
CA LEU A 195 -10.90 -3.48 -14.67
C LEU A 195 -11.46 -2.64 -13.51
N PRO A 196 -11.54 -1.31 -13.63
CA PRO A 196 -11.98 -0.43 -12.53
C PRO A 196 -13.31 -0.82 -11.87
N GLU A 197 -14.28 -1.31 -12.65
CA GLU A 197 -15.57 -1.78 -12.15
C GLU A 197 -15.49 -2.99 -11.21
N ASN A 198 -14.39 -3.74 -11.26
CA ASN A 198 -14.19 -4.97 -10.49
C ASN A 198 -13.20 -4.79 -9.34
N TRP A 199 -12.60 -3.61 -9.16
CA TRP A 199 -11.54 -3.43 -8.16
C TRP A 199 -11.97 -3.69 -6.72
N THR A 200 -13.25 -3.55 -6.40
CA THR A 200 -13.78 -3.89 -5.08
C THR A 200 -14.11 -5.36 -4.93
N MET A 201 -14.26 -6.11 -6.02
CA MET A 201 -14.65 -7.52 -5.96
C MET A 201 -13.53 -8.37 -5.37
N PRO A 202 -13.86 -9.30 -4.47
CA PRO A 202 -12.84 -10.16 -3.88
C PRO A 202 -12.29 -11.18 -4.89
N PHE A 203 -11.00 -11.49 -4.82
CA PHE A 203 -10.33 -12.47 -5.71
C PHE A 203 -10.89 -13.89 -5.55
N SER A 204 -11.22 -14.27 -4.32
CA SER A 204 -11.97 -15.49 -4.02
C SER A 204 -13.34 -15.10 -3.46
N GLY A 205 -14.41 -15.81 -3.85
CA GLY A 205 -15.79 -15.49 -3.46
C GLY A 205 -16.12 -15.60 -1.96
N ALA A 206 -15.12 -15.60 -1.06
CA ALA A 206 -15.26 -15.80 0.37
C ALA A 206 -15.10 -14.48 1.18
N ALA A 207 -16.23 -14.01 1.72
CA ALA A 207 -16.50 -13.51 3.08
C ALA A 207 -15.54 -12.59 3.88
N ASN A 208 -14.37 -12.17 3.38
CA ASN A 208 -13.43 -11.30 4.12
C ASN A 208 -13.39 -9.85 3.61
N GLN A 209 -14.39 -9.44 2.83
CA GLN A 209 -14.50 -8.07 2.35
C GLN A 209 -15.03 -7.15 3.48
N ALA A 210 -14.44 -5.96 3.63
CA ALA A 210 -14.98 -4.96 4.54
C ALA A 210 -16.43 -4.62 4.15
N PRO A 211 -17.40 -4.56 5.08
CA PRO A 211 -18.83 -4.42 4.77
C PRO A 211 -19.19 -3.20 3.92
N TYR A 212 -18.35 -2.17 3.93
CA TYR A 212 -18.57 -0.91 3.21
C TYR A 212 -18.02 -0.91 1.78
N LEU A 213 -17.33 -1.97 1.34
CA LEU A 213 -16.88 -2.16 -0.05
C LEU A 213 -17.92 -2.89 -0.91
N ALA A 214 -18.88 -3.58 -0.29
CA ALA A 214 -19.91 -4.38 -0.97
C ALA A 214 -21.14 -3.57 -1.45
N GLY A 215 -21.12 -2.24 -1.38
CA GLY A 215 -22.29 -1.40 -1.62
C GLY A 215 -22.22 -0.60 -2.92
N ASN A 216 -22.95 -1.03 -3.96
CA ASN A 216 -23.41 -0.13 -5.02
C ASN A 216 -24.53 0.75 -4.45
N ALA A 217 -24.24 2.03 -4.24
CA ALA A 217 -25.24 3.09 -4.12
C ALA A 217 -24.66 4.40 -4.66
#